data_AF-A0A2E9M0P5-F1
#
_entry.id   AF-A0A2E9M0P5-F1
#
_cell.length_a   1.000
_cell.length_b   1.000
_cell.length_c   1.000
_cell.angle_alpha   90.00
_cell.angle_beta   90.00
_cell.angle_gamma   90.00
#
_symmetry.space_group_name_H-M   'P 1'
#
loop_
_entity.id
_entity.type
_entity.pdbx_description
1 polymer ?
#
loop_
_entity_poly.entity_id
_entity_poly.type
_entity_poly.pdbx_seq_one_letter_code
_entity_poly.pdbx_strand_id
1 'polypeptide(L)'
;MTNIGNVPGVNPGLANLGNEPQATPANTPGANVALDGFDVTGQGIERVLVDLGIAASDPNFSLDRYPASARAELSSISSALSSGDTDQVQSQFANFIRSNNVHQYQDVNALVQQVLRESYMQNTEDLRHYAEKVRSFNEQKSLIRDYLSELRQHSTSSREAAIAGGTTGDDLETAGLSGGFSFQTSGDNAAAAQALGLTDGLEGATTIQGLDDLIAKWEDKLNTIGDDAQLANVDLQNMLQKQQQTLQMMSNISKALHDTAMAIIRKIGG
;
A
#
# COMPACT_ATOMS: atom_id res chain seq x y z
N MET A 1 72.25 3.49 -51.64
CA MET A 1 71.77 2.18 -51.13
C MET A 1 71.59 2.35 -49.64
N THR A 2 70.40 2.79 -49.22
CA THR A 2 70.14 3.17 -47.83
C THR A 2 69.08 2.25 -47.27
N ASN A 3 69.47 1.61 -46.19
CA ASN A 3 68.80 0.50 -45.51
C ASN A 3 67.50 1.00 -44.86
N ILE A 4 66.36 0.42 -45.23
CA ILE A 4 65.06 0.72 -44.63
C ILE A 4 64.96 -0.06 -43.32
N GLY A 5 65.02 0.66 -42.21
CA GLY A 5 64.84 0.14 -40.86
C GLY A 5 63.45 -0.45 -40.68
N ASN A 6 63.45 -1.73 -40.36
CA ASN A 6 62.33 -2.53 -39.88
C ASN A 6 61.92 -2.03 -38.48
N VAL A 7 60.69 -1.51 -38.32
CA VAL A 7 60.10 -1.21 -37.01
C VAL A 7 59.09 -2.32 -36.69
N PRO A 8 59.36 -3.19 -35.70
CA PRO A 8 58.40 -4.17 -35.24
C PRO A 8 57.53 -3.59 -34.12
N GLY A 9 56.22 -3.85 -34.19
CA GLY A 9 55.35 -3.79 -33.01
C GLY A 9 54.21 -2.79 -33.05
N VAL A 10 53.36 -2.83 -34.08
CA VAL A 10 51.96 -2.39 -33.91
C VAL A 10 51.21 -3.57 -33.28
N ASN A 11 50.92 -3.44 -31.99
CA ASN A 11 50.11 -4.37 -31.22
C ASN A 11 48.62 -4.16 -31.60
N PRO A 12 47.93 -5.11 -32.24
CA PRO A 12 46.50 -5.00 -32.48
C PRO A 12 45.76 -5.49 -31.23
N GLY A 13 45.80 -4.67 -30.18
CA GLY A 13 45.30 -5.04 -28.86
C GLY A 13 44.40 -3.99 -28.23
N LEU A 14 43.63 -3.23 -29.00
CA LEU A 14 42.67 -2.25 -28.48
C LEU A 14 41.45 -2.15 -29.41
N ALA A 15 40.59 -3.17 -29.35
CA ALA A 15 39.25 -3.10 -29.90
C ALA A 15 38.31 -4.06 -29.14
N ASN A 16 38.19 -3.89 -27.81
CA ASN A 16 37.04 -4.43 -27.09
C ASN A 16 36.82 -3.74 -25.72
N LEU A 17 36.51 -2.44 -25.74
CA LEU A 17 35.98 -1.70 -24.59
C LEU A 17 34.69 -0.97 -25.00
N GLY A 18 33.79 -1.70 -25.64
CA GLY A 18 32.49 -1.20 -26.10
C GLY A 18 31.29 -2.03 -25.63
N ASN A 19 31.49 -2.91 -24.64
CA ASN A 19 30.39 -3.51 -23.89
C ASN A 19 30.44 -2.95 -22.47
N GLU A 20 30.08 -1.67 -22.33
CA GLU A 20 29.39 -1.29 -21.10
C GLU A 20 28.16 -2.22 -21.02
N PRO A 21 27.89 -2.85 -19.86
CA PRO A 21 26.56 -3.39 -19.65
C PRO A 21 25.61 -2.21 -19.88
N GLN A 22 24.78 -2.29 -20.92
CA GLN A 22 23.59 -1.46 -20.99
C GLN A 22 23.00 -1.52 -19.59
N ALA A 23 22.98 -0.38 -18.90
CA ALA A 23 22.16 -0.22 -17.73
C ALA A 23 20.80 -0.71 -18.20
N THR A 24 20.41 -1.89 -17.73
CA THR A 24 19.06 -2.40 -17.89
C THR A 24 18.19 -1.22 -17.51
N PRO A 25 17.25 -0.79 -18.38
CA PRO A 25 16.41 0.36 -18.08
C PRO A 25 15.91 0.13 -16.66
N ALA A 26 16.28 1.05 -15.77
CA ALA A 26 16.02 0.97 -14.35
C ALA A 26 14.60 0.47 -14.23
N ASN A 27 14.50 -0.77 -13.74
CA ASN A 27 13.32 -1.61 -13.73
C ASN A 27 12.13 -0.70 -13.48
N THR A 28 11.40 -0.31 -14.55
CA THR A 28 10.29 0.63 -14.43
C THR A 28 9.39 -0.02 -13.40
N PRO A 29 9.27 0.51 -12.17
CA PRO A 29 8.57 -0.20 -11.11
C PRO A 29 7.21 -0.54 -11.67
N GLY A 30 6.95 -1.85 -11.71
CA GLY A 30 6.06 -2.48 -12.69
C GLY A 30 4.85 -1.63 -12.97
N ALA A 31 4.51 -1.50 -14.26
CA ALA A 31 3.19 -1.09 -14.70
C ALA A 31 2.20 -1.59 -13.66
N ASN A 32 1.61 -0.66 -12.90
CA ASN A 32 0.65 -0.93 -11.85
C ASN A 32 -0.18 -2.09 -12.37
N VAL A 33 0.00 -3.30 -11.81
CA VAL A 33 -0.86 -4.42 -12.15
C VAL A 33 -2.21 -3.88 -11.77
N ALA A 34 -2.96 -3.50 -12.79
CA ALA A 34 -4.15 -2.73 -12.60
C ALA A 34 -5.04 -3.63 -11.76
N LEU A 35 -5.21 -3.28 -10.48
CA LEU A 35 -6.23 -3.80 -9.58
C LEU A 35 -7.65 -3.44 -10.09
N ASP A 36 -7.76 -3.11 -11.37
CA ASP A 36 -8.93 -2.70 -12.15
C ASP A 36 -9.96 -3.84 -12.29
N GLY A 37 -9.62 -5.05 -11.81
CA GLY A 37 -10.54 -6.19 -11.73
C GLY A 37 -11.07 -6.50 -10.34
N PHE A 38 -10.50 -5.91 -9.28
CA PHE A 38 -11.02 -6.07 -7.92
C PHE A 38 -11.73 -4.78 -7.53
N ASP A 39 -13.00 -4.71 -7.94
CA ASP A 39 -13.88 -3.63 -7.54
C ASP A 39 -14.10 -3.71 -6.02
N VAL A 40 -13.26 -3.00 -5.26
CA VAL A 40 -13.39 -2.83 -3.80
C VAL A 40 -14.61 -1.96 -3.45
N THR A 41 -15.33 -1.43 -4.45
CA THR A 41 -16.60 -0.78 -4.14
C THR A 41 -17.56 -1.81 -3.54
N GLY A 42 -18.37 -1.38 -2.57
CA GLY A 42 -19.21 -2.27 -1.75
C GLY A 42 -20.17 -3.20 -2.51
N GLN A 43 -20.30 -3.05 -3.84
CA GLN A 43 -21.12 -3.92 -4.68
C GLN A 43 -20.55 -5.33 -4.85
N GLY A 44 -19.22 -5.49 -4.89
CA GLY A 44 -18.61 -6.83 -4.92
C GLY A 44 -18.86 -7.61 -3.61
N ILE A 45 -18.85 -6.87 -2.50
CA ILE A 45 -19.06 -7.37 -1.13
C ILE A 45 -20.48 -7.89 -0.93
N GLU A 46 -21.49 -7.14 -1.36
CA GLU A 46 -22.89 -7.59 -1.27
C GLU A 46 -23.11 -8.86 -2.08
N ARG A 47 -22.44 -9.01 -3.22
CA ARG A 47 -22.58 -10.20 -4.07
C ARG A 47 -22.06 -11.48 -3.40
N VAL A 48 -20.89 -11.42 -2.74
CA VAL A 48 -20.33 -12.57 -2.03
C VAL A 48 -21.21 -12.97 -0.83
N LEU A 49 -21.74 -12.00 -0.10
CA LEU A 49 -22.65 -12.26 1.02
C LEU A 49 -23.99 -12.86 0.54
N VAL A 50 -24.52 -12.36 -0.58
CA VAL A 50 -25.73 -12.90 -1.23
C VAL A 50 -25.50 -14.32 -1.75
N ASP A 51 -24.35 -14.61 -2.36
CA ASP A 51 -23.98 -15.95 -2.83
C ASP A 51 -23.81 -16.94 -1.67
N LEU A 52 -23.43 -16.45 -0.48
CA LEU A 52 -23.42 -17.23 0.76
C LEU A 52 -24.82 -17.37 1.41
N GLY A 53 -25.86 -16.82 0.80
CA GLY A 53 -27.23 -16.84 1.31
C GLY A 53 -27.47 -15.91 2.50
N ILE A 54 -26.56 -14.97 2.77
CA ILE A 54 -26.66 -13.99 3.86
C ILE A 54 -27.20 -12.70 3.25
N ALA A 55 -28.52 -12.49 3.35
CA ALA A 55 -29.11 -11.21 2.96
C ALA A 55 -28.56 -10.10 3.88
N ALA A 56 -27.83 -9.14 3.31
CA ALA A 56 -27.23 -8.04 4.08
C ALA A 56 -28.28 -7.22 4.87
N SER A 57 -29.55 -7.30 4.48
CA SER A 57 -30.64 -6.48 5.00
C SER A 57 -31.64 -7.20 5.92
N ASP A 58 -31.37 -8.40 6.45
CA ASP A 58 -32.33 -9.04 7.38
C ASP A 58 -32.45 -8.23 8.69
N PRO A 59 -33.59 -7.54 8.95
CA PRO A 59 -33.76 -6.71 10.13
C PRO A 59 -33.88 -7.52 11.43
N ASN A 60 -33.97 -8.84 11.34
CA ASN A 60 -33.93 -9.71 12.51
C ASN A 60 -32.51 -9.97 13.03
N PHE A 61 -31.49 -9.55 12.28
CA PHE A 61 -30.10 -9.88 12.52
C PHE A 61 -29.27 -8.71 13.09
N SER A 62 -29.81 -8.01 14.09
CA SER A 62 -29.07 -6.95 14.79
C SER A 62 -28.33 -7.51 16.01
N LEU A 63 -27.02 -7.23 16.11
CA LEU A 63 -26.18 -7.46 17.29
C LEU A 63 -26.79 -6.85 18.56
N ASP A 64 -27.59 -5.79 18.43
CA ASP A 64 -28.16 -5.05 19.55
C ASP A 64 -29.21 -5.86 20.34
N ARG A 65 -29.71 -6.96 19.77
CA ARG A 65 -30.60 -7.88 20.48
C ARG A 65 -29.87 -8.76 21.49
N TYR A 66 -28.55 -8.90 21.37
CA TYR A 66 -27.73 -9.66 22.31
C TYR A 66 -27.30 -8.81 23.50
N PRO A 67 -27.25 -9.37 24.73
CA PRO A 67 -26.73 -8.66 25.88
C PRO A 67 -25.27 -8.25 25.67
N ALA A 68 -24.83 -7.16 26.30
CA ALA A 68 -23.48 -6.63 26.13
C ALA A 68 -22.37 -7.65 26.44
N SER A 69 -22.60 -8.58 27.38
CA SER A 69 -21.70 -9.68 27.69
C SER A 69 -21.52 -10.65 26.51
N ALA A 70 -22.61 -11.01 25.83
CA ALA A 70 -22.58 -11.88 24.65
C ALA A 70 -21.81 -11.22 23.50
N ARG A 71 -22.00 -9.91 23.31
CA ARG A 71 -21.25 -9.14 22.30
C ARG A 71 -19.74 -9.12 22.61
N ALA A 72 -19.36 -8.97 23.88
CA ALA A 72 -17.96 -9.04 24.29
C ALA A 72 -17.34 -10.44 24.06
N GLU A 73 -18.09 -11.51 24.38
CA GLU A 73 -17.66 -12.89 24.11
C GLU A 73 -17.49 -13.14 22.60
N LEU A 74 -18.39 -12.63 21.76
CA LEU A 74 -18.28 -12.75 20.30
C LEU A 74 -17.06 -12.03 19.73
N SER A 75 -16.74 -10.85 20.27
CA SER A 75 -15.51 -10.12 19.92
C SER A 75 -14.24 -10.89 20.31
N SER A 76 -14.26 -11.58 21.46
CA SER A 76 -13.16 -12.48 21.86
C SER A 76 -13.02 -13.66 20.90
N ILE A 77 -14.13 -14.31 20.52
CA ILE A 77 -14.12 -15.43 19.57
C ILE A 77 -13.58 -14.97 18.21
N SER A 78 -14.01 -13.81 17.73
CA SER A 78 -13.50 -13.21 16.49
C SER A 78 -11.99 -12.95 16.57
N SER A 79 -11.49 -12.45 17.70
CA SER A 79 -10.05 -12.24 17.90
C SER A 79 -9.25 -13.55 17.87
N ALA A 80 -9.77 -14.63 18.48
CA ALA A 80 -9.17 -15.96 18.44
C ALA A 80 -9.25 -16.60 17.03
N LEU A 81 -10.29 -16.28 16.26
CA LEU A 81 -10.40 -16.71 14.87
C LEU A 81 -9.32 -16.06 14.02
N SER A 82 -9.06 -14.76 14.25
CA SER A 82 -8.03 -14.00 13.55
C SER A 82 -6.61 -14.45 13.88
N SER A 83 -6.38 -15.05 15.06
CA SER A 83 -5.08 -15.64 15.42
C SER A 83 -4.86 -17.04 14.80
N GLY A 84 -5.91 -17.67 14.27
CA GLY A 84 -5.85 -19.02 13.70
C GLY A 84 -5.82 -20.15 14.74
N ASP A 85 -6.13 -19.87 16.01
CA ASP A 85 -6.17 -20.88 17.07
C ASP A 85 -7.55 -21.57 17.10
N THR A 86 -7.67 -22.66 16.35
CA THR A 86 -8.94 -23.38 16.19
C THR A 86 -9.45 -24.01 17.49
N ASP A 87 -8.56 -24.42 18.38
CA ASP A 87 -8.92 -25.06 19.65
C ASP A 87 -9.49 -24.03 20.62
N GLN A 88 -8.86 -22.84 20.67
CA GLN A 88 -9.36 -21.72 21.45
C GLN A 88 -10.74 -21.28 20.94
N VAL A 89 -10.93 -21.14 19.62
CA VAL A 89 -12.22 -20.79 19.02
C VAL A 89 -13.29 -21.82 19.40
N GLN A 90 -13.00 -23.11 19.27
CA GLN A 90 -13.96 -24.16 19.64
C GLN A 90 -14.34 -24.10 21.12
N SER A 91 -13.36 -23.89 22.02
CA SER A 91 -13.61 -23.82 23.45
C SER A 91 -14.44 -22.60 23.85
N GLN A 92 -14.11 -21.42 23.31
CA GLN A 92 -14.83 -20.17 23.58
C GLN A 92 -16.25 -20.22 23.01
N PHE A 93 -16.40 -20.75 21.80
CA PHE A 93 -17.70 -20.93 21.17
C PHE A 93 -18.59 -21.91 21.95
N ALA A 94 -18.04 -23.04 22.39
CA ALA A 94 -18.78 -24.00 23.21
C ALA A 94 -19.23 -23.38 24.54
N ASN A 95 -18.40 -22.54 25.17
CA ASN A 95 -18.77 -21.82 26.37
C ASN A 95 -19.86 -20.77 26.10
N PHE A 96 -19.75 -20.02 25.00
CA PHE A 96 -20.75 -19.04 24.57
C PHE A 96 -22.13 -19.67 24.38
N ILE A 97 -22.20 -20.82 23.71
CA ILE A 97 -23.47 -21.54 23.48
C ILE A 97 -24.11 -21.97 24.81
N ARG A 98 -23.29 -22.43 25.77
CA ARG A 98 -23.76 -22.82 27.11
C ARG A 98 -24.23 -21.62 27.94
N SER A 99 -23.50 -20.50 27.90
CA SER A 99 -23.79 -19.31 28.72
C SER A 99 -25.03 -18.54 28.23
N ASN A 100 -25.25 -18.50 26.91
CA ASN A 100 -26.33 -17.71 26.32
C ASN A 100 -27.63 -18.49 26.11
N ASN A 101 -27.71 -19.72 26.63
CA ASN A 101 -28.91 -20.55 26.62
C ASN A 101 -29.53 -20.66 25.21
N VAL A 102 -28.66 -20.83 24.21
CA VAL A 102 -29.02 -20.86 22.79
C VAL A 102 -29.77 -22.17 22.50
N HIS A 103 -31.09 -22.17 22.69
CA HIS A 103 -31.91 -23.39 22.71
C HIS A 103 -32.38 -23.86 21.33
N GLN A 104 -32.19 -23.08 20.27
CA GLN A 104 -32.64 -23.43 18.94
C GLN A 104 -31.46 -23.54 17.97
N TYR A 105 -31.46 -24.61 17.16
CA TYR A 105 -30.46 -24.82 16.09
C TYR A 105 -30.41 -23.66 15.07
N GLN A 106 -31.50 -22.91 14.94
CA GLN A 106 -31.57 -21.69 14.11
C GLN A 106 -30.61 -20.59 14.62
N ASP A 107 -30.40 -20.48 15.93
CA ASP A 107 -29.54 -19.45 16.52
C ASP A 107 -28.05 -19.74 16.31
N VAL A 108 -27.63 -21.01 16.25
CA VAL A 108 -26.20 -21.36 16.06
C VAL A 108 -25.74 -20.99 14.65
N ASN A 109 -26.54 -21.32 13.63
CA ASN A 109 -26.23 -20.93 12.27
C ASN A 109 -26.26 -19.40 12.13
N ALA A 110 -27.23 -18.74 12.76
CA ALA A 110 -27.31 -17.29 12.76
C ALA A 110 -26.06 -16.64 13.37
N LEU A 111 -25.65 -17.12 14.54
CA LEU A 111 -24.47 -16.65 15.25
C LEU A 111 -23.20 -16.80 14.41
N VAL A 112 -23.02 -17.97 13.78
CA VAL A 112 -21.85 -18.21 12.92
C VAL A 112 -21.88 -17.25 11.74
N GLN A 113 -23.00 -17.13 11.02
CA GLN A 113 -23.14 -16.17 9.93
C GLN A 113 -22.83 -14.73 10.38
N GLN A 114 -23.20 -14.36 11.60
CA GLN A 114 -22.89 -13.06 12.20
C GLN A 114 -21.39 -12.86 12.40
N VAL A 115 -20.71 -13.81 13.04
CA VAL A 115 -19.26 -13.74 13.27
C VAL A 115 -18.48 -13.70 11.95
N LEU A 116 -18.90 -14.50 10.97
CA LEU A 116 -18.29 -14.49 9.63
C LEU A 116 -18.50 -13.14 8.94
N ARG A 117 -19.70 -12.58 9.03
CA ARG A 117 -20.01 -11.26 8.48
C ARG A 117 -19.17 -10.16 9.14
N GLU A 118 -19.08 -10.16 10.47
CA GLU A 118 -18.30 -9.16 11.22
C GLU A 118 -16.80 -9.25 10.89
N SER A 119 -16.23 -10.45 10.91
CA SER A 119 -14.83 -10.68 10.54
C SER A 119 -14.53 -10.24 9.11
N TYR A 120 -15.48 -10.46 8.18
CA TYR A 120 -15.34 -9.99 6.81
C TYR A 120 -15.39 -8.46 6.71
N MET A 121 -16.32 -7.81 7.42
CA MET A 121 -16.45 -6.35 7.46
C MET A 121 -15.18 -5.70 7.99
N GLN A 122 -14.66 -6.19 9.13
CA GLN A 122 -13.43 -5.69 9.73
C GLN A 122 -12.23 -5.83 8.78
N ASN A 123 -12.06 -7.01 8.17
CA ASN A 123 -10.98 -7.22 7.18
C ASN A 123 -11.10 -6.29 5.97
N THR A 124 -12.33 -5.95 5.56
CA THR A 124 -12.55 -5.00 4.46
C THR A 124 -12.18 -3.58 4.87
N GLU A 125 -12.50 -3.18 6.10
CA GLU A 125 -12.11 -1.88 6.65
C GLU A 125 -10.58 -1.74 6.71
N ASP A 126 -9.88 -2.78 7.17
CA ASP A 126 -8.42 -2.82 7.18
C ASP A 126 -7.86 -2.65 5.76
N LEU A 127 -8.39 -3.39 4.78
CA LEU A 127 -7.97 -3.27 3.38
C LEU A 127 -8.17 -1.87 2.82
N ARG A 128 -9.29 -1.24 3.15
CA ARG A 128 -9.56 0.14 2.77
C ARG A 128 -8.51 1.08 3.35
N HIS A 129 -8.17 0.93 4.64
CA HIS A 129 -7.14 1.73 5.28
C HIS A 129 -5.77 1.57 4.61
N TYR A 130 -5.37 0.34 4.29
CA TYR A 130 -4.11 0.09 3.56
C TYR A 130 -4.14 0.65 2.13
N ALA A 131 -5.26 0.56 1.43
CA ALA A 131 -5.41 1.14 0.09
C ALA A 131 -5.31 2.67 0.12
N GLU A 132 -5.97 3.33 1.08
CA GLU A 132 -5.86 4.77 1.30
C GLU A 132 -4.43 5.18 1.65
N LYS A 133 -3.73 4.39 2.46
CA LYS A 133 -2.31 4.61 2.79
C LYS A 133 -1.42 4.54 1.55
N VAL A 134 -1.54 3.49 0.73
CA VAL A 134 -0.78 3.36 -0.53
C VAL A 134 -1.06 4.53 -1.47
N ARG A 135 -2.33 4.92 -1.61
CA ARG A 135 -2.73 6.08 -2.41
C ARG A 135 -2.05 7.36 -1.90
N SER A 136 -2.08 7.61 -0.60
CA SER A 136 -1.46 8.80 -0.01
C SER A 136 0.06 8.86 -0.27
N PHE A 137 0.77 7.73 -0.20
CA PHE A 137 2.20 7.70 -0.53
C PHE A 137 2.46 7.92 -2.01
N ASN A 138 1.63 7.39 -2.90
CA ASN A 138 1.76 7.63 -4.33
C ASN A 138 1.52 9.10 -4.68
N GLU A 139 0.53 9.75 -4.06
CA GLU A 139 0.28 11.18 -4.19
C GLU A 139 1.47 12.01 -3.70
N GLN A 140 2.02 11.70 -2.52
CA GLN A 140 3.23 12.35 -2.00
C GLN A 140 4.44 12.19 -2.94
N LYS A 141 4.65 10.99 -3.49
CA LYS A 141 5.72 10.73 -4.46
C LYS A 141 5.55 11.53 -5.74
N SER A 142 4.32 11.69 -6.23
CA SER A 142 4.04 12.53 -7.38
C SER A 142 4.45 13.96 -7.09
N LEU A 143 3.98 14.52 -5.97
CA LEU A 143 4.25 15.91 -5.60
C LEU A 143 5.73 16.21 -5.43
N ILE A 144 6.48 15.31 -4.79
CA ILE A 144 7.92 15.51 -4.61
C ILE A 144 8.66 15.40 -5.95
N ARG A 145 8.23 14.54 -6.87
CA ARG A 145 8.84 14.46 -8.22
C ARG A 145 8.58 15.73 -9.03
N ASP A 146 7.36 16.23 -8.99
CA ASP A 146 6.98 17.47 -9.66
C ASP A 146 7.80 18.64 -9.09
N TYR A 147 7.88 18.74 -7.76
CA TYR A 147 8.71 19.72 -7.05
C TYR A 147 10.20 19.64 -7.40
N LEU A 148 10.79 18.43 -7.40
CA LEU A 148 12.17 18.20 -7.80
C LEU A 148 12.43 18.58 -9.25
N SER A 149 11.47 18.32 -10.15
CA SER A 149 11.56 18.73 -11.55
C SER A 149 11.63 20.24 -11.69
N GLU A 150 10.75 20.97 -10.99
CA GLU A 150 10.76 22.43 -10.98
C GLU A 150 12.04 23.02 -10.35
N LEU A 151 12.51 22.44 -9.24
CA LEU A 151 13.77 22.86 -8.59
C LEU A 151 14.99 22.68 -9.52
N ARG A 152 15.09 21.53 -10.21
CA ARG A 152 16.19 21.26 -11.14
C ARG A 152 16.17 22.20 -12.35
N GLN A 153 14.97 22.49 -12.87
CA GLN A 153 14.79 23.49 -13.92
C GLN A 153 15.24 24.87 -13.43
N HIS A 154 14.81 25.29 -12.23
CA HIS A 154 15.20 26.55 -11.64
C HIS A 154 16.72 26.65 -11.38
N SER A 155 17.36 25.57 -10.90
CA SER A 155 18.82 25.50 -10.72
C SER A 155 19.56 25.69 -12.05
N THR A 156 19.09 25.00 -13.10
CA THR A 156 19.67 25.12 -14.46
C THR A 156 19.53 26.54 -15.00
N SER A 157 18.34 27.12 -14.95
CA SER A 157 18.09 28.50 -15.41
C SER A 157 18.89 29.53 -14.60
N SER A 158 19.02 29.35 -13.29
CA SER A 158 19.83 30.24 -12.43
C SER A 158 21.31 30.16 -12.79
N ARG A 159 21.82 28.96 -13.06
CA ARG A 159 23.20 28.74 -13.50
C ARG A 159 23.46 29.37 -14.86
N GLU A 160 22.56 29.20 -15.82
CA GLU A 160 22.64 29.84 -17.14
C GLU A 160 22.64 31.37 -17.03
N ALA A 161 21.78 31.93 -16.18
CA ALA A 161 21.72 33.37 -15.94
C ALA A 161 23.01 33.92 -15.31
N ALA A 162 23.58 33.20 -14.33
CA ALA A 162 24.84 33.59 -13.70
C ALA A 162 26.02 33.55 -14.69
N ILE A 163 26.09 32.52 -15.56
CA ILE A 163 27.09 32.43 -16.63
C ILE A 163 26.92 33.58 -17.63
N ALA A 164 25.68 33.88 -18.04
CA ALA A 164 25.40 35.02 -18.92
C ALA A 164 25.77 36.36 -18.28
N GLY A 165 25.71 36.45 -16.94
CA GLY A 165 26.19 37.59 -16.15
C GLY A 165 27.71 37.68 -16.00
N GLY A 166 28.47 36.72 -16.55
CA GLY A 166 29.94 36.70 -16.49
C GLY A 166 30.52 36.01 -15.25
N THR A 167 29.69 35.41 -14.40
CA THR A 167 30.16 34.61 -13.26
C THR A 167 30.73 33.29 -13.75
N THR A 168 31.95 32.95 -13.33
CA THR A 168 32.64 31.71 -13.77
C THR A 168 33.38 31.05 -12.60
N GLY A 169 33.58 29.73 -12.68
CA GLY A 169 34.32 28.97 -11.66
C GLY A 169 33.59 28.89 -10.31
N ASP A 170 34.34 28.90 -9.22
CA ASP A 170 33.85 28.75 -7.84
C ASP A 170 32.85 29.85 -7.44
N ASP A 171 32.92 31.03 -8.07
CA ASP A 171 31.97 32.13 -7.85
C ASP A 171 30.55 31.77 -8.31
N LEU A 172 30.40 30.77 -9.18
CA LEU A 172 29.10 30.31 -9.67
C LEU A 172 28.28 29.63 -8.57
N GLU A 173 28.93 28.86 -7.69
CA GLU A 173 28.23 28.12 -6.62
C GLU A 173 27.68 29.05 -5.53
N THR A 174 28.37 30.18 -5.31
CA THR A 174 27.98 31.21 -4.34
C THR A 174 27.15 32.33 -4.94
N ALA A 175 26.94 32.33 -6.27
CA ALA A 175 26.10 33.30 -6.94
C ALA A 175 24.69 33.30 -6.34
N GLY A 176 24.23 34.48 -5.96
CA GLY A 176 22.88 34.67 -5.42
C GLY A 176 21.83 34.34 -6.48
N LEU A 177 20.75 33.70 -6.06
CA LEU A 177 19.63 33.38 -6.94
C LEU A 177 18.85 34.64 -7.30
N SER A 178 18.84 34.99 -8.58
CA SER A 178 18.00 36.06 -9.11
C SER A 178 16.66 35.48 -9.58
N GLY A 179 15.66 35.52 -8.71
CA GLY A 179 14.31 35.03 -9.01
C GLY A 179 13.71 34.30 -7.83
N GLY A 180 12.50 34.68 -7.42
CA GLY A 180 11.76 33.92 -6.43
C GLY A 180 11.28 32.62 -7.08
N PHE A 181 11.72 31.47 -6.58
CA PHE A 181 11.11 30.20 -6.92
C PHE A 181 9.75 30.10 -6.21
N SER A 182 8.69 29.84 -6.97
CA SER A 182 7.38 29.55 -6.42
C SER A 182 6.88 28.23 -7.00
N PHE A 183 6.77 27.21 -6.16
CA PHE A 183 6.12 25.96 -6.54
C PHE A 183 4.61 26.15 -6.57
N GLN A 184 3.98 25.89 -7.72
CA GLN A 184 2.52 26.01 -7.87
C GLN A 184 1.86 24.63 -7.86
N THR A 185 1.15 24.31 -6.78
CA THR A 185 0.37 23.07 -6.71
C THR A 185 -1.03 23.29 -7.24
N SER A 186 -1.55 22.35 -8.04
CA SER A 186 -2.99 22.30 -8.37
C SER A 186 -3.82 22.04 -7.10
N GLY A 187 -5.05 22.58 -7.07
CA GLY A 187 -5.87 22.70 -5.85
C GLY A 187 -6.12 21.41 -5.07
N ASP A 188 -6.25 20.28 -5.77
CA ASP A 188 -6.48 18.97 -5.12
C ASP A 188 -5.27 18.49 -4.31
N ASN A 189 -4.07 18.99 -4.65
CA ASN A 189 -2.82 18.58 -4.03
C ASN A 189 -2.30 19.58 -2.99
N ALA A 190 -2.94 20.73 -2.81
CA ALA A 190 -2.45 21.79 -1.94
C ALA A 190 -2.32 21.33 -0.47
N ALA A 191 -3.30 20.57 0.03
CA ALA A 191 -3.26 20.04 1.40
C ALA A 191 -2.12 19.03 1.60
N ALA A 192 -1.90 18.14 0.61
CA ALA A 192 -0.83 17.16 0.66
C ALA A 192 0.56 17.84 0.56
N ALA A 193 0.69 18.86 -0.29
CA ALA A 193 1.91 19.64 -0.40
C ALA A 193 2.23 20.41 0.87
N GLN A 194 1.21 21.00 1.52
CA GLN A 194 1.35 21.65 2.82
C GLN A 194 1.77 20.64 3.90
N ALA A 195 1.17 19.45 3.94
CA ALA A 195 1.54 18.39 4.88
C ALA A 195 2.98 17.90 4.71
N LEU A 196 3.50 17.94 3.47
CA LEU A 196 4.90 17.65 3.17
C LEU A 196 5.86 18.81 3.48
N GLY A 197 5.35 20.01 3.74
CA GLY A 197 6.17 21.21 3.91
C GLY A 197 6.79 21.71 2.60
N LEU A 198 6.17 21.41 1.45
CA LEU A 198 6.63 21.89 0.14
C LEU A 198 6.38 23.40 -0.07
N THR A 199 5.54 24.01 0.77
CA THR A 199 5.09 25.41 0.62
C THR A 199 6.02 26.44 1.25
N ASP A 200 6.88 26.05 2.20
CA ASP A 200 7.85 26.96 2.85
C ASP A 200 9.11 27.15 1.96
N GLY A 201 8.86 27.38 0.67
CA GLY A 201 9.87 27.33 -0.40
C GLY A 201 11.17 28.06 -0.08
N LEU A 202 12.28 27.48 -0.59
CA LEU A 202 13.65 28.00 -0.58
C LEU A 202 14.20 28.59 0.74
N GLU A 203 13.56 28.42 1.90
CA GLU A 203 14.13 28.93 3.15
C GLU A 203 15.54 28.35 3.36
N GLY A 204 16.56 29.19 3.12
CA GLY A 204 17.98 28.85 3.19
C GLY A 204 18.69 28.58 1.87
N ALA A 205 17.99 28.36 0.76
CA ALA A 205 18.60 28.15 -0.56
C ALA A 205 18.72 29.49 -1.31
N THR A 206 19.60 30.38 -0.84
CA THR A 206 19.87 31.68 -1.50
C THR A 206 20.97 31.61 -2.56
N THR A 207 21.69 30.48 -2.62
CA THR A 207 22.81 30.23 -3.53
C THR A 207 22.52 29.02 -4.41
N ILE A 208 23.26 28.88 -5.52
CA ILE A 208 23.17 27.69 -6.38
C ILE A 208 23.52 26.43 -5.60
N GLN A 209 24.57 26.47 -4.77
CA GLN A 209 24.90 25.34 -3.88
C GLN A 209 23.73 24.99 -2.94
N GLY A 210 23.04 25.99 -2.38
CA GLY A 210 21.89 25.76 -1.52
C GLY A 210 20.71 25.10 -2.25
N LEU A 211 20.53 25.35 -3.56
CA LEU A 211 19.57 24.62 -4.37
C LEU A 211 19.96 23.16 -4.55
N ASP A 212 21.23 22.89 -4.83
CA ASP A 212 21.73 21.53 -5.04
C ASP A 212 21.61 20.70 -3.74
N ASP A 213 21.90 21.31 -2.59
CA ASP A 213 21.67 20.70 -1.27
C ASP A 213 20.18 20.43 -1.00
N LEU A 214 19.31 21.36 -1.39
CA LEU A 214 17.86 21.21 -1.26
C LEU A 214 17.35 20.08 -2.16
N ILE A 215 17.83 19.99 -3.41
CA ILE A 215 17.53 18.90 -4.34
C ILE A 215 17.93 17.56 -3.71
N ALA A 216 19.15 17.44 -3.20
CA ALA A 216 19.63 16.22 -2.55
C ALA A 216 18.74 15.83 -1.35
N LYS A 217 18.38 16.80 -0.49
CA LYS A 217 17.46 16.57 0.64
C LYS A 217 16.11 16.01 0.20
N TRP A 218 15.53 16.54 -0.88
CA TRP A 218 14.23 16.07 -1.38
C TRP A 218 14.33 14.74 -2.12
N GLU A 219 15.46 14.43 -2.75
CA GLU A 219 15.74 13.11 -3.31
C GLU A 219 15.82 12.03 -2.22
N ASP A 220 16.51 12.32 -1.11
CA ASP A 220 16.55 11.42 0.05
C ASP A 220 15.16 11.20 0.66
N LYS A 221 14.37 12.28 0.76
CA LYS A 221 12.98 12.20 1.22
C LYS A 221 12.11 11.37 0.27
N LEU A 222 12.28 11.53 -1.04
CA LEU A 222 11.60 10.76 -2.07
C LEU A 222 11.94 9.27 -1.97
N ASN A 223 13.21 8.94 -1.73
CA ASN A 223 13.66 7.55 -1.54
C ASN A 223 13.02 6.93 -0.31
N THR A 224 13.02 7.65 0.82
CA THR A 224 12.39 7.18 2.07
C THR A 224 10.89 6.90 1.88
N ILE A 225 10.15 7.85 1.28
CA ILE A 225 8.72 7.64 0.97
C ILE A 225 8.54 6.51 -0.06
N GLY A 226 9.51 6.34 -0.97
CA GLY A 226 9.58 5.23 -1.90
C GLY A 226 9.57 3.88 -1.19
N ASP A 227 10.40 3.72 -0.16
CA ASP A 227 10.50 2.51 0.65
C ASP A 227 9.22 2.28 1.48
N ASP A 228 8.69 3.33 2.11
CA ASP A 228 7.42 3.27 2.85
C ASP A 228 6.25 2.85 1.96
N ALA A 229 6.20 3.35 0.72
CA ALA A 229 5.19 2.96 -0.27
C ALA A 229 5.33 1.48 -0.68
N GLN A 230 6.56 0.98 -0.81
CA GLN A 230 6.79 -0.44 -1.10
C GLN A 230 6.33 -1.32 0.07
N LEU A 231 6.68 -0.94 1.31
CA LEU A 231 6.25 -1.66 2.49
C LEU A 231 4.71 -1.69 2.61
N ALA A 232 4.06 -0.54 2.40
CA ALA A 232 2.59 -0.47 2.43
C ALA A 232 1.92 -1.34 1.35
N ASN A 233 2.54 -1.48 0.16
CA ASN A 233 2.07 -2.39 -0.87
C ASN A 233 2.24 -3.86 -0.46
N VAL A 234 3.36 -4.22 0.16
CA VAL A 234 3.58 -5.57 0.70
C VAL A 234 2.56 -5.89 1.79
N ASP A 235 2.30 -4.95 2.70
CA ASP A 235 1.28 -5.12 3.73
C ASP A 235 -0.12 -5.30 3.15
N LEU A 236 -0.49 -4.50 2.14
CA LEU A 236 -1.77 -4.63 1.43
C LEU A 236 -1.91 -6.02 0.80
N GLN A 237 -0.86 -6.53 0.15
CA GLN A 237 -0.87 -7.88 -0.43
C GLN A 237 -0.99 -8.97 0.65
N ASN A 238 -0.27 -8.83 1.76
CA ASN A 238 -0.35 -9.75 2.89
C ASN A 238 -1.76 -9.78 3.49
N MET A 239 -2.42 -8.63 3.61
CA MET A 239 -3.80 -8.54 4.08
C MET A 239 -4.79 -9.16 3.11
N LEU A 240 -4.62 -8.96 1.80
CA LEU A 240 -5.45 -9.63 0.79
C LEU A 240 -5.30 -11.16 0.85
N GLN A 241 -4.08 -11.66 1.02
CA GLN A 241 -3.83 -13.09 1.18
C GLN A 241 -4.49 -13.64 2.46
N LYS A 242 -4.36 -12.93 3.59
CA LYS A 242 -5.05 -13.29 4.83
C LYS A 242 -6.56 -13.32 4.65
N GLN A 243 -7.14 -12.31 3.99
CA GLN A 243 -8.59 -12.27 3.71
C GLN A 243 -9.04 -13.51 2.92
N GLN A 244 -8.28 -13.90 1.88
CA GLN A 244 -8.57 -15.11 1.10
C GLN A 244 -8.47 -16.38 1.95
N GLN A 245 -7.45 -16.48 2.81
CA GLN A 245 -7.30 -17.61 3.73
C GLN A 245 -8.46 -17.68 4.72
N THR A 246 -8.87 -16.54 5.29
CA THR A 246 -10.02 -16.46 6.19
C THR A 246 -11.27 -16.93 5.46
N LEU A 247 -11.56 -16.43 4.26
CA LEU A 247 -12.72 -16.88 3.46
C LEU A 247 -12.72 -18.39 3.20
N GLN A 248 -11.56 -18.99 2.92
CA GLN A 248 -11.45 -20.45 2.76
C GLN A 248 -11.71 -21.20 4.07
N MET A 249 -11.15 -20.71 5.19
CA MET A 249 -11.39 -21.28 6.52
C MET A 249 -12.88 -21.18 6.89
N MET A 250 -13.50 -20.02 6.64
CA MET A 250 -14.93 -19.78 6.83
C MET A 250 -15.77 -20.76 6.01
N SER A 251 -15.41 -20.99 4.75
CA SER A 251 -16.07 -21.97 3.88
C SER A 251 -15.98 -23.39 4.44
N ASN A 252 -14.78 -23.80 4.90
CA ASN A 252 -14.58 -25.10 5.52
C ASN A 252 -15.37 -25.27 6.83
N ILE A 253 -15.41 -24.23 7.68
CA ILE A 253 -16.19 -24.22 8.92
C ILE A 253 -17.69 -24.31 8.61
N SER A 254 -18.19 -23.50 7.68
CA SER A 254 -19.59 -23.52 7.25
C SER A 254 -20.01 -24.90 6.75
N LYS A 255 -19.17 -25.54 5.93
CA LYS A 255 -19.39 -26.90 5.46
C LYS A 255 -19.41 -27.91 6.61
N ALA A 256 -18.43 -27.87 7.52
CA ALA A 256 -18.37 -28.79 8.66
C ALA A 256 -19.57 -28.64 9.60
N LEU A 257 -20.02 -27.40 9.83
CA LEU A 257 -21.23 -27.11 10.61
C LEU A 257 -22.49 -27.62 9.91
N HIS A 258 -22.59 -27.42 8.59
CA HIS A 258 -23.68 -27.94 7.78
C HIS A 258 -23.74 -29.48 7.80
N ASP A 259 -22.60 -30.15 7.61
CA ASP A 259 -22.49 -31.60 7.66
C ASP A 259 -22.88 -32.15 9.04
N THR A 260 -22.48 -31.47 10.11
CA THR A 260 -22.85 -31.81 11.49
C THR A 260 -24.36 -31.65 11.72
N ALA A 261 -24.94 -30.54 11.28
CA ALA A 261 -26.37 -30.29 11.37
C ALA A 261 -27.17 -31.38 10.61
N MET A 262 -26.74 -31.73 9.39
CA MET A 262 -27.35 -32.79 8.59
C MET A 262 -27.24 -34.18 9.25
N ALA A 263 -26.10 -34.48 9.89
CA ALA A 263 -25.92 -35.72 10.64
C ALA A 263 -26.88 -35.83 11.83
N ILE A 264 -27.12 -34.72 12.54
CA ILE A 264 -28.09 -34.64 13.64
C ILE A 264 -29.51 -34.84 13.11
N ILE A 265 -29.91 -34.12 12.05
CA ILE A 265 -31.23 -34.25 11.43
C ILE A 265 -31.50 -35.69 11.01
N ARG A 266 -30.52 -36.34 10.36
CA ARG A 266 -30.62 -37.73 9.92
C ARG A 266 -30.82 -38.71 11.09
N LYS A 267 -30.24 -38.43 12.26
CA LYS A 267 -30.43 -39.25 13.48
C LYS A 267 -31.78 -39.08 14.16
N ILE A 268 -32.48 -37.98 13.93
CA ILE A 268 -33.80 -37.71 14.52
C ILE A 268 -34.92 -38.25 13.62
N GLY A 269 -34.72 -38.23 12.30
CA GLY A 269 -35.70 -38.66 11.31
C GLY A 269 -35.74 -40.15 10.97
N GLY A 270 -34.86 -40.97 11.57
CA GLY A 270 -34.83 -42.44 11.39
C GLY A 270 -34.96 -43.14 12.74
#